data_AF-A0A9D1KQR6-F1
#
_entry.id   AF-A0A9D1KQR6-F1
#
_cell.length_a   1.000
_cell.length_b   1.000
_cell.length_c   1.000
_cell.angle_alpha   90.00
_cell.angle_beta   90.00
_cell.angle_gamma   90.00
#
_symmetry.space_group_name_H-M   'P 1'
#
loop_
_entity.id
_entity.type
_entity.pdbx_description
1 polymer ?
#
loop_
_entity_poly.entity_id
_entity_poly.type
_entity_poly.pdbx_seq_one_letter_code
_entity_poly.pdbx_strand_id
1 'polypeptide(L)'
;MKKIKKVITSVLMVSILSVFIITPLSANAVEYLYVSGAETGAVYLRTAPASSGYYTTLTNGTMVESIGWTRGWDGEGYNQVRVDGITGWITTKYLSSYYNLYSDYSFYRMSRVVGVENSIYLWTDAYGSGSYCTIPLGSLIFVNYGTYTNGRCRAAYGGLSGWVTERYIIPW
;
A
#
# COMPACT_ATOMS: atom_id res chain seq x y z
N MET A 1 14.34 41.66 78.07
CA MET A 1 15.64 41.24 77.48
C MET A 1 15.39 40.27 76.33
N LYS A 2 16.00 40.55 75.16
CA LYS A 2 16.60 39.65 74.13
C LYS A 2 15.85 38.36 73.73
N LYS A 3 15.71 37.97 72.44
CA LYS A 3 16.31 38.46 71.19
C LYS A 3 15.53 37.85 70.00
N ILE A 4 15.13 38.69 69.06
CA ILE A 4 14.79 38.30 67.68
C ILE A 4 16.10 38.03 66.94
N LYS A 5 16.19 36.92 66.20
CA LYS A 5 17.16 36.74 65.11
C LYS A 5 16.39 36.32 63.85
N LYS A 6 16.74 36.98 62.75
CA LYS A 6 16.10 36.95 61.44
C LYS A 6 17.12 36.45 60.41
N VAL A 7 16.61 35.88 59.31
CA VAL A 7 17.25 35.64 57.98
C VAL A 7 18.20 34.41 57.97
N ILE A 8 18.18 33.46 57.03
CA ILE A 8 18.38 33.58 55.56
C ILE A 8 17.74 32.39 54.79
N THR A 9 16.86 32.76 53.85
CA THR A 9 16.76 32.33 52.44
C THR A 9 16.93 30.86 52.06
N SER A 10 15.89 30.26 51.46
CA SER A 10 16.02 29.27 50.39
C SER A 10 14.82 29.33 49.46
N VAL A 11 15.02 30.01 48.33
CA VAL A 11 14.21 29.89 47.12
C VAL A 11 14.57 28.55 46.49
N LEU A 12 13.60 27.64 46.33
CA LEU A 12 13.73 26.59 45.32
C LEU A 12 12.41 26.46 44.56
N MET A 13 12.42 27.10 43.40
CA MET A 13 11.47 26.95 42.32
C MET A 13 11.64 25.52 41.77
N VAL A 14 10.64 24.64 41.89
CA VAL A 14 10.60 23.39 41.12
C VAL A 14 9.62 23.61 39.99
N SER A 15 10.16 24.03 38.85
CA SER A 15 9.48 23.99 37.57
C SER A 15 9.17 22.53 37.24
N ILE A 16 7.90 22.21 37.03
CA ILE A 16 7.50 20.93 36.45
C ILE A 16 7.93 20.99 34.98
N LEU A 17 9.10 20.43 34.69
CA LEU A 17 9.53 20.13 33.34
C LEU A 17 8.64 18.99 32.84
N SER A 18 7.50 19.31 32.24
CA SER A 18 6.68 18.34 31.53
C SER A 18 7.47 17.88 30.30
N VAL A 19 8.17 16.76 30.44
CA VAL A 19 8.81 16.04 29.33
C VAL A 19 7.68 15.51 28.45
N PHE A 20 7.33 16.28 27.41
CA PHE A 20 6.62 15.73 26.27
C PHE A 20 7.59 14.76 25.59
N ILE A 21 7.45 13.47 25.88
CA ILE A 21 8.03 12.43 25.05
C ILE A 21 7.24 12.47 23.75
N ILE A 22 7.72 13.25 22.78
CA ILE A 22 7.29 13.12 21.40
C ILE A 22 7.88 11.81 20.93
N THR A 23 7.16 10.69 21.12
CA THR A 23 7.47 9.50 20.32
C THR A 23 7.30 9.93 18.86
N PRO A 24 8.30 9.79 17.99
CA PRO A 24 8.06 9.98 16.58
C PRO A 24 6.98 8.98 16.20
N LEU A 25 5.84 9.50 15.73
CA LEU A 25 4.86 8.71 15.02
C LEU A 25 5.58 8.20 13.78
N SER A 26 6.15 7.00 13.86
CA SER A 26 6.57 6.27 12.66
C SER A 26 5.27 6.04 11.90
N ALA A 27 5.02 6.91 10.91
CA ALA A 27 4.09 6.59 9.86
C ALA A 27 4.70 5.39 9.14
N ASN A 28 4.41 4.19 9.65
CA ASN A 28 4.71 2.96 8.94
C ASN A 28 3.96 3.10 7.62
N ALA A 29 4.70 3.35 6.54
CA ALA A 29 4.11 3.44 5.22
C ALA A 29 3.39 2.11 4.98
N VAL A 30 2.07 2.19 4.81
CA VAL A 30 1.26 1.01 4.52
C VAL A 30 1.75 0.46 3.19
N GLU A 31 2.26 -0.76 3.20
CA GLU A 31 2.66 -1.47 1.99
C GLU A 31 1.39 -2.09 1.37
N TYR A 32 1.11 -1.75 0.11
CA TYR A 32 0.03 -2.38 -0.64
C TYR A 32 0.61 -3.40 -1.62
N LEU A 33 -0.01 -4.57 -1.67
CA LEU A 33 0.32 -5.66 -2.59
C LEU A 33 -0.90 -6.00 -3.44
N TYR A 34 -0.67 -6.75 -4.51
CA TYR A 34 -1.73 -7.23 -5.38
C TYR A 34 -1.69 -8.73 -5.46
N VAL A 35 -2.87 -9.35 -5.48
CA VAL A 35 -3.01 -10.77 -5.81
C VAL A 35 -2.62 -10.97 -7.27
N SER A 36 -1.68 -11.88 -7.52
CA SER A 36 -1.19 -12.22 -8.85
C SER A 36 -0.79 -13.69 -8.93
N GLY A 37 -0.83 -14.30 -10.11
CA GLY A 37 -0.36 -15.67 -10.31
C GLY A 37 -1.33 -16.75 -9.80
N ALA A 38 -2.59 -16.42 -9.53
CA ALA A 38 -3.61 -17.43 -9.26
C ALA A 38 -3.95 -18.19 -10.55
N GLU A 39 -3.51 -19.44 -10.66
CA GLU A 39 -3.72 -20.29 -11.85
C GLU A 39 -5.22 -20.54 -12.15
N THR A 40 -6.04 -20.63 -11.10
CA THR A 40 -7.51 -20.80 -11.20
C THR A 40 -8.28 -19.48 -11.12
N GLY A 41 -7.58 -18.34 -11.15
CA GLY A 41 -8.16 -16.99 -11.11
C GLY A 41 -8.43 -16.43 -9.71
N ALA A 42 -8.32 -17.23 -8.64
CA ALA A 42 -8.48 -16.75 -7.26
C ALA A 42 -7.56 -17.44 -6.24
N VAL A 43 -7.24 -16.74 -5.15
CA VAL A 43 -6.43 -17.24 -4.02
C VAL A 43 -7.20 -17.18 -2.71
N TYR A 44 -6.93 -18.10 -1.80
CA TYR A 44 -7.58 -18.13 -0.49
C TYR A 44 -7.03 -17.07 0.46
N LEU A 45 -7.92 -16.30 1.08
CA LEU A 45 -7.62 -15.50 2.27
C LEU A 45 -7.78 -16.39 3.50
N ARG A 46 -6.68 -17.01 3.93
CA ARG A 46 -6.67 -18.04 4.97
C ARG A 46 -6.85 -17.45 6.37
N THR A 47 -7.42 -18.25 7.27
CA THR A 47 -7.59 -17.86 8.68
C THR A 47 -6.28 -17.86 9.46
N ALA A 48 -5.33 -18.70 9.05
CA ALA A 48 -3.97 -18.77 9.59
C ALA A 48 -2.96 -19.16 8.49
N PRO A 49 -1.65 -18.98 8.71
CA PRO A 49 -0.61 -19.48 7.80
C PRO A 49 -0.75 -20.99 7.62
N ALA A 50 -0.65 -21.48 6.38
CA ALA A 50 -0.76 -22.90 6.04
C ALA A 50 -2.03 -23.62 6.56
N SER A 51 -3.13 -22.89 6.83
CA SER A 51 -4.41 -23.50 7.23
C SER A 51 -5.28 -23.87 6.04
N SER A 52 -6.04 -24.96 6.15
CA SER A 52 -7.12 -25.28 5.19
C SER A 52 -8.32 -24.34 5.32
N GLY A 53 -8.54 -23.72 6.49
CA GLY A 53 -9.57 -22.71 6.72
C GLY A 53 -9.28 -21.40 6.00
N TYR A 54 -10.31 -20.79 5.43
CA TYR A 54 -10.26 -19.50 4.74
C TYR A 54 -11.56 -18.71 4.95
N TYR A 55 -11.45 -17.38 4.89
CA TYR A 55 -12.61 -16.49 4.98
C TYR A 55 -13.31 -16.31 3.63
N THR A 56 -12.50 -16.13 2.57
CA THR A 56 -12.98 -15.89 1.21
C THR A 56 -11.86 -16.20 0.19
N THR A 57 -12.15 -16.02 -1.09
CA THR A 57 -11.16 -16.01 -2.16
C THR A 57 -11.04 -14.61 -2.76
N LEU A 58 -9.84 -14.27 -3.22
CA LEU A 58 -9.50 -13.00 -3.84
C LEU A 58 -9.03 -13.25 -5.27
N THR A 59 -9.54 -12.49 -6.23
CA THR A 59 -9.15 -12.64 -7.64
C THR A 59 -7.83 -11.92 -7.93
N ASN A 60 -7.16 -12.32 -9.01
CA ASN A 60 -5.99 -11.58 -9.51
C ASN A 60 -6.33 -10.09 -9.70
N GLY A 61 -5.52 -9.20 -9.16
CA GLY A 61 -5.71 -7.74 -9.22
C GLY A 61 -6.32 -7.15 -7.97
N THR A 62 -6.80 -7.99 -7.04
CA THR A 62 -7.24 -7.54 -5.72
C THR A 62 -6.07 -6.90 -4.98
N MET A 63 -6.22 -5.62 -4.62
CA MET A 63 -5.25 -4.89 -3.81
C MET A 63 -5.47 -5.24 -2.34
N VAL A 64 -4.37 -5.46 -1.61
CA VAL A 64 -4.40 -5.81 -0.19
C VAL A 64 -3.37 -4.97 0.58
N GLU A 65 -3.68 -4.59 1.81
CA GLU A 65 -2.71 -4.00 2.74
C GLU A 65 -1.85 -5.12 3.33
N SER A 66 -0.53 -5.05 3.17
CA SER A 66 0.45 -5.95 3.79
C SER A 66 0.69 -5.53 5.24
N ILE A 67 0.47 -6.45 6.18
CA ILE A 67 0.61 -6.21 7.62
C ILE A 67 1.88 -6.86 8.17
N GLY A 68 2.22 -8.05 7.67
CA GLY A 68 3.36 -8.80 8.17
C GLY A 68 3.60 -10.08 7.39
N TRP A 69 4.66 -10.79 7.76
CA TRP A 69 5.08 -12.01 7.10
C TRP A 69 5.41 -13.09 8.12
N THR A 70 5.12 -14.33 7.78
CA THR A 70 5.58 -15.50 8.55
C THR A 70 5.79 -16.71 7.65
N ARG A 71 6.48 -17.71 8.19
CA ARG A 71 6.64 -19.02 7.53
C ARG A 71 5.63 -20.01 8.09
N GLY A 72 4.93 -20.71 7.21
CA GLY A 72 3.99 -21.78 7.58
C GLY A 72 4.70 -23.07 8.00
N TRP A 73 3.95 -24.00 8.60
CA TRP A 73 4.46 -25.34 8.96
C TRP A 73 4.80 -26.20 7.72
N ASP A 74 4.23 -25.86 6.57
CA ASP A 74 4.52 -26.44 5.25
C ASP A 74 5.81 -25.88 4.62
N GLY A 75 6.45 -24.90 5.27
CA GLY A 75 7.68 -24.27 4.81
C GLY A 75 7.49 -23.13 3.80
N GLU A 76 6.26 -22.83 3.36
CA GLU A 76 5.95 -21.70 2.48
C GLU A 76 5.91 -20.37 3.26
N GLY A 77 6.09 -19.25 2.54
CA GLY A 77 5.92 -17.90 3.08
C GLY A 77 4.47 -17.43 2.98
N TYR A 78 3.99 -16.74 4.00
CA TYR A 78 2.64 -16.19 4.07
C TYR A 78 2.70 -14.72 4.52
N ASN A 79 2.02 -13.84 3.79
CA ASN A 79 1.78 -12.48 4.24
C ASN A 79 0.43 -12.42 4.95
N GLN A 80 0.42 -11.79 6.12
CA GLN A 80 -0.80 -11.30 6.72
C GLN A 80 -1.22 -10.05 5.96
N VAL A 81 -2.46 -10.02 5.53
CA VAL A 81 -3.00 -8.91 4.75
C VAL A 81 -4.36 -8.48 5.26
N ARG A 82 -4.73 -7.23 4.98
CA ARG A 82 -6.08 -6.70 5.18
C ARG A 82 -6.72 -6.32 3.85
N VAL A 83 -7.96 -6.75 3.67
CA VAL A 83 -8.79 -6.44 2.51
C VAL A 83 -10.24 -6.40 2.97
N ASP A 84 -10.99 -5.36 2.57
CA ASP A 84 -12.41 -5.16 2.94
C ASP A 84 -12.70 -5.29 4.44
N GLY A 85 -11.76 -4.83 5.28
CA GLY A 85 -11.84 -4.91 6.75
C GLY A 85 -11.52 -6.28 7.34
N ILE A 86 -11.30 -7.31 6.53
CA ILE A 86 -10.94 -8.66 6.96
C ILE A 86 -9.41 -8.80 6.97
N THR A 87 -8.87 -9.30 8.08
CA THR A 87 -7.44 -9.63 8.18
C THR A 87 -7.25 -11.14 8.07
N GLY A 88 -6.44 -11.58 7.12
CA GLY A 88 -6.15 -12.99 6.86
C GLY A 88 -4.78 -13.21 6.26
N TRP A 89 -4.53 -14.41 5.75
CA TRP A 89 -3.21 -14.83 5.27
C TRP A 89 -3.25 -15.32 3.83
N ILE A 90 -2.30 -14.87 3.02
CA ILE A 90 -2.13 -15.30 1.62
C ILE A 90 -0.71 -15.81 1.45
N THR A 91 -0.54 -16.91 0.71
CA THR A 91 0.80 -17.39 0.36
C THR A 91 1.53 -16.30 -0.43
N THR A 92 2.72 -15.92 0.03
CA THR A 92 3.52 -14.80 -0.52
C THR A 92 3.74 -14.91 -2.02
N LYS A 93 3.85 -16.12 -2.57
CA LYS A 93 4.04 -16.35 -4.02
C LYS A 93 2.91 -15.81 -4.89
N TYR A 94 1.73 -15.59 -4.30
CA TYR A 94 0.57 -15.01 -4.97
C TYR A 94 0.40 -13.52 -4.72
N LEU A 95 1.37 -12.89 -4.06
CA LEU A 95 1.38 -11.46 -3.82
C LEU A 95 2.56 -10.86 -4.53
N SER A 96 2.32 -9.67 -5.08
CA SER A 96 3.37 -8.93 -5.72
C SER A 96 3.18 -7.45 -5.42
N SER A 97 4.30 -6.77 -5.16
CA SER A 97 4.39 -5.32 -5.16
C SER A 97 4.26 -4.74 -6.57
N TYR A 98 4.14 -5.60 -7.59
CA TYR A 98 3.95 -5.34 -9.01
C TYR A 98 2.81 -6.16 -9.58
N TYR A 99 1.87 -5.56 -10.31
CA TYR A 99 0.87 -6.36 -11.04
C TYR A 99 1.52 -7.06 -12.26
N ASN A 100 2.20 -8.19 -12.01
CA ASN A 100 2.76 -9.03 -13.06
C ASN A 100 1.68 -10.00 -13.55
N LEU A 101 0.82 -9.53 -14.46
CA LEU A 101 -0.02 -10.45 -15.24
C LEU A 101 0.76 -11.22 -16.32
N TYR A 102 2.01 -10.87 -16.61
CA TYR A 102 2.83 -11.54 -17.63
C TYR A 102 4.31 -11.46 -17.28
N SER A 103 5.05 -12.54 -17.56
CA SER A 103 6.50 -12.68 -17.33
C SER A 103 7.39 -11.74 -18.16
N ASP A 104 6.80 -10.88 -19.00
CA ASP A 104 7.51 -9.95 -19.90
C ASP A 104 7.54 -8.48 -19.41
N TYR A 105 7.11 -8.21 -18.17
CA TYR A 105 6.86 -6.85 -17.69
C TYR A 105 7.78 -6.35 -16.58
N SER A 106 9.08 -6.63 -16.69
CA SER A 106 10.16 -6.04 -15.86
C SER A 106 10.27 -4.50 -15.93
N PHE A 107 9.41 -3.83 -16.71
CA PHE A 107 9.39 -2.38 -16.90
C PHE A 107 8.23 -1.66 -16.21
N TYR A 108 7.29 -2.37 -15.58
CA TYR A 108 6.23 -1.72 -14.82
C TYR A 108 6.77 -1.22 -13.48
N ARG A 109 6.56 0.06 -13.20
CA ARG A 109 6.92 0.73 -11.94
C ARG A 109 5.65 1.10 -11.18
N MET A 110 5.67 1.00 -9.86
CA MET A 110 4.56 1.51 -9.06
C MET A 110 4.56 3.04 -9.14
N SER A 111 3.40 3.60 -9.41
CA SER A 111 3.20 5.04 -9.59
C SER A 111 1.91 5.48 -8.91
N ARG A 112 1.82 6.77 -8.61
CA ARG A 112 0.65 7.38 -7.98
C ARG A 112 -0.05 8.34 -8.93
N VAL A 113 -1.38 8.29 -8.94
CA VAL A 113 -2.20 9.27 -9.66
C VAL A 113 -2.19 10.62 -8.94
N VAL A 114 -1.83 11.69 -9.66
CA VAL A 114 -1.68 13.06 -9.14
C VAL A 114 -2.17 14.11 -10.15
N GLY A 115 -2.29 15.36 -9.71
CA GLY A 115 -2.51 16.50 -10.61
C GLY A 115 -3.88 16.53 -11.29
N VAL A 116 -4.88 15.84 -10.72
CA VAL A 116 -6.28 15.83 -11.16
C VAL A 116 -7.20 16.11 -9.97
N GLU A 117 -8.42 16.57 -10.24
CA GLU A 117 -9.41 16.86 -9.19
C GLU A 117 -9.97 15.58 -8.55
N ASN A 118 -10.42 14.63 -9.37
CA ASN A 118 -11.12 13.43 -8.88
C ASN A 118 -10.49 12.12 -9.36
N SER A 119 -10.29 11.96 -10.67
CA SER A 119 -9.82 10.70 -11.26
C SER A 119 -9.21 10.89 -12.65
N ILE A 120 -8.44 9.90 -13.10
CA ILE A 120 -8.05 9.72 -14.52
C ILE A 120 -8.82 8.54 -15.13
N TYR A 121 -8.72 8.35 -16.44
CA TYR A 121 -9.26 7.16 -17.11
C TYR A 121 -8.17 6.12 -17.34
N LEU A 122 -8.54 4.85 -17.22
CA LEU A 122 -7.80 3.74 -17.82
C LEU A 122 -8.35 3.49 -19.22
N TRP A 123 -7.69 4.04 -20.23
CA TRP A 123 -8.11 3.98 -21.62
C TRP A 123 -7.90 2.58 -22.23
N THR A 124 -8.77 2.19 -23.16
CA THR A 124 -8.66 0.94 -23.93
C THR A 124 -7.49 0.98 -24.93
N ASP A 125 -7.16 2.18 -25.42
CA ASP A 125 -6.03 2.44 -26.32
C ASP A 125 -5.27 3.74 -25.97
N ALA A 126 -4.17 3.99 -26.66
CA ALA A 126 -3.34 5.18 -26.46
C ALA A 126 -3.98 6.48 -26.99
N TYR A 127 -5.10 6.40 -27.71
CA TYR A 127 -5.75 7.54 -28.36
C TYR A 127 -6.92 8.08 -27.53
N GLY A 128 -7.48 7.26 -26.64
CA GLY A 128 -8.60 7.60 -25.79
C GLY A 128 -9.94 7.37 -26.47
N SER A 129 -10.05 6.35 -27.33
CA SER A 129 -11.31 6.01 -28.00
C SER A 129 -12.38 5.44 -27.04
N GLY A 130 -11.97 4.89 -25.90
CA GLY A 130 -12.83 4.38 -24.84
C GLY A 130 -12.04 4.10 -23.56
N SER A 131 -12.74 3.85 -22.45
CA SER A 131 -12.13 3.57 -21.15
C SER A 131 -12.72 2.35 -20.49
N TYR A 132 -11.89 1.56 -19.81
CA TYR A 132 -12.35 0.46 -18.97
C TYR A 132 -12.96 0.94 -17.66
N CYS A 133 -12.31 1.91 -17.01
CA CYS A 133 -12.72 2.47 -15.73
C CYS A 133 -12.08 3.84 -15.48
N THR A 134 -12.48 4.48 -14.38
CA THR A 134 -11.80 5.63 -13.79
C THR A 134 -10.91 5.19 -12.63
N ILE A 135 -9.75 5.82 -12.51
CA ILE A 135 -8.77 5.62 -11.44
C ILE A 135 -8.76 6.87 -10.55
N PRO A 136 -9.21 6.77 -9.28
CA PRO A 136 -9.25 7.92 -8.36
C PRO A 136 -7.88 8.57 -8.10
N LEU A 137 -7.88 9.86 -7.81
CA LEU A 137 -6.71 10.61 -7.33
C LEU A 137 -6.07 9.89 -6.14
N GLY A 138 -4.74 9.82 -6.11
CA GLY A 138 -3.97 9.20 -5.04
C GLY A 138 -3.85 7.67 -5.14
N SER A 139 -4.58 7.03 -6.06
CA SER A 139 -4.48 5.58 -6.30
C SER A 139 -3.07 5.18 -6.71
N LEU A 140 -2.64 4.01 -6.23
CA LEU A 140 -1.46 3.31 -6.72
C LEU A 140 -1.82 2.51 -7.97
N ILE A 141 -0.97 2.61 -8.98
CA ILE A 141 -1.09 1.92 -10.26
C ILE A 141 0.28 1.40 -10.70
N PHE A 142 0.31 0.46 -11.63
CA PHE A 142 1.54 0.04 -12.27
C PHE A 142 1.66 0.66 -13.64
N VAL A 143 2.81 1.25 -13.95
CA VAL A 143 3.02 1.99 -15.20
C VAL A 143 4.26 1.46 -15.92
N ASN A 144 4.10 1.11 -17.19
CA ASN A 144 5.21 0.79 -18.07
C ASN A 144 5.72 2.04 -18.77
N TYR A 145 6.78 2.61 -18.20
CA TYR A 145 7.50 3.75 -18.77
C TYR A 145 8.33 3.37 -20.02
N GLY A 146 8.39 2.10 -20.42
CA GLY A 146 8.94 1.70 -21.72
C GLY A 146 7.94 1.83 -22.87
N THR A 147 6.65 2.03 -22.57
CA THR A 147 5.59 2.16 -23.58
C THR A 147 5.06 3.58 -23.58
N TYR A 148 5.28 4.30 -24.67
CA TYR A 148 4.87 5.69 -24.81
C TYR A 148 4.21 5.92 -26.16
N THR A 149 2.96 6.36 -26.14
CA THR A 149 2.23 6.71 -27.35
C THR A 149 1.22 7.80 -27.00
N ASN A 150 1.27 8.92 -27.73
CA ASN A 150 0.30 10.02 -27.60
C ASN A 150 0.15 10.56 -26.16
N GLY A 151 1.27 10.75 -25.44
CA GLY A 151 1.28 11.25 -24.06
C GLY A 151 0.68 10.26 -23.04
N ARG A 152 0.57 8.98 -23.41
CA ARG A 152 0.06 7.91 -22.54
C ARG A 152 1.07 6.77 -22.42
N CYS A 153 1.04 6.12 -21.26
CA CYS A 153 1.78 4.90 -20.96
C CYS A 153 0.83 3.74 -20.77
N ARG A 154 1.29 2.51 -21.02
CA ARG A 154 0.56 1.34 -20.53
C ARG A 154 0.55 1.34 -19.00
N ALA A 155 -0.60 1.00 -18.44
CA ALA A 155 -0.73 0.84 -17.00
C ALA A 155 -1.71 -0.27 -16.64
N ALA A 156 -1.60 -0.73 -15.40
CA ALA A 156 -2.54 -1.67 -14.82
C ALA A 156 -3.14 -1.13 -13.52
N TYR A 157 -4.45 -1.34 -13.36
CA TYR A 157 -5.23 -0.94 -12.18
C TYR A 157 -6.46 -1.84 -12.02
N GLY A 158 -6.73 -2.31 -10.80
CA GLY A 158 -7.93 -3.10 -10.50
C GLY A 158 -8.08 -4.37 -11.34
N GLY A 159 -6.96 -4.99 -11.72
CA GLY A 159 -6.93 -6.17 -12.57
C GLY A 159 -7.04 -5.92 -14.08
N LEU A 160 -7.17 -4.67 -14.50
CA LEU A 160 -7.30 -4.28 -15.91
C LEU A 160 -6.00 -3.68 -16.43
N SER A 161 -5.70 -3.91 -17.71
CA SER A 161 -4.53 -3.37 -18.40
C SER A 161 -4.98 -2.44 -19.53
N GLY A 162 -4.54 -1.19 -19.48
CA GLY A 162 -4.95 -0.15 -20.42
C GLY A 162 -3.87 0.91 -20.57
N TRP A 163 -4.29 2.13 -20.86
CA TRP A 163 -3.41 3.29 -21.01
C TRP A 163 -3.82 4.41 -20.07
N VAL A 164 -2.85 5.10 -19.51
CA VAL A 164 -3.05 6.28 -18.63
C VAL A 164 -2.24 7.44 -19.15
N THR A 165 -2.72 8.65 -18.92
CA THR A 165 -2.02 9.87 -19.35
C THR A 165 -0.83 10.16 -18.43
N GLU A 166 0.36 10.31 -19.00
CA GLU A 166 1.62 10.35 -18.25
C GLU A 166 1.75 11.55 -17.30
N ARG A 167 1.15 12.70 -17.64
CA ARG A 167 1.27 13.91 -16.82
C ARG A 167 0.56 13.81 -15.47
N TYR A 168 -0.25 12.76 -15.28
CA TYR A 168 -1.04 12.53 -14.07
C TYR A 168 -0.50 11.38 -13.23
N ILE A 169 0.70 10.89 -13.52
CA ILE A 169 1.30 9.76 -12.82
C ILE A 169 2.74 10.12 -12.44
N ILE A 170 3.10 9.89 -11.18
CA ILE A 170 4.47 10.04 -10.70
C ILE A 170 4.99 8.70 -10.20
N PRO A 171 6.25 8.33 -10.48
CA PRO A 171 6.88 7.18 -9.83
C PRO A 171 6.77 7.30 -8.31
N TRP A 172 6.46 6.19 -7.65
CA TRP A 172 6.42 6.11 -6.19
C TRP A 172 7.72 5.54 -5.63
#